data_AF-A0A953JD93-F1
#
_entry.id   AF-A0A953JD93-F1
#
_cell.length_a   1.000
_cell.length_b   1.000
_cell.length_c   1.000
_cell.angle_alpha   90.00
_cell.angle_beta   90.00
_cell.angle_gamma   90.00
#
_symmetry.space_group_name_H-M   'P 1'
#
loop_
_entity.id
_entity.type
_entity.pdbx_description
1 polymer ?
#
loop_
_entity_poly.entity_id
_entity_poly.type
_entity_poly.pdbx_seq_one_letter_code
_entity_poly.pdbx_strand_id
1 'polypeptide(L)'
;MSDPHIHRSHPEIVKRLRRSEGHLRGIVEMIEAGRPCADIAQQLQAVESAIREAKRVLIQDHVDHCLDAALGASGREQRERLDEFKRITKYL
;
A
#
# COMPACT_ATOMS: atom_id res chain seq x y z
N MET A 1 -3.76 -12.46 20.84
CA MET A 1 -2.40 -12.42 20.27
C MET A 1 -2.60 -12.41 18.77
N SER A 2 -2.46 -11.25 18.12
CA SER A 2 -2.71 -11.14 16.69
C SER A 2 -1.61 -11.88 15.94
N ASP A 3 -2.01 -12.84 15.11
CA ASP A 3 -1.12 -13.52 14.18
C ASP A 3 -0.40 -12.46 13.32
N PRO A 4 0.88 -12.64 12.94
CA PRO A 4 1.54 -11.71 12.05
C PRO A 4 0.78 -11.66 10.73
N HIS A 5 0.11 -10.54 10.44
CA HIS A 5 -0.50 -10.26 9.13
C HIS A 5 0.61 -9.96 8.11
N ILE A 6 1.51 -10.91 7.88
CA ILE A 6 2.56 -10.81 6.87
C ILE A 6 2.08 -11.56 5.64
N HIS A 7 1.59 -10.82 4.67
CA HIS A 7 1.22 -11.39 3.38
C HIS A 7 2.43 -11.46 2.44
N ARG A 8 2.35 -12.31 1.41
CA ARG A 8 3.45 -12.58 0.47
C ARG A 8 3.89 -11.31 -0.27
N SER A 9 3.00 -10.34 -0.48
CA SER A 9 3.34 -9.08 -1.14
C SER A 9 4.12 -8.09 -0.26
N HIS A 10 4.16 -8.27 1.07
CA HIS A 10 4.75 -7.29 1.99
C HIS A 10 6.22 -6.95 1.66
N PRO A 11 7.12 -7.91 1.38
CA PRO A 11 8.49 -7.60 1.01
C PRO A 11 8.60 -6.75 -0.27
N GLU A 12 7.76 -7.02 -1.27
CA GLU A 12 7.74 -6.27 -2.53
C GLU A 12 7.14 -4.87 -2.34
N ILE A 13 6.12 -4.72 -1.50
CA ILE A 13 5.56 -3.42 -1.11
C ILE A 13 6.61 -2.60 -0.37
N VAL A 14 7.32 -3.19 0.60
CA VAL A 14 8.42 -2.52 1.30
C VAL A 14 9.50 -2.05 0.32
N LYS A 15 9.86 -2.88 -0.66
CA LYS A 15 10.84 -2.49 -1.69
C LYS A 15 10.37 -1.31 -2.53
N ARG A 16 9.09 -1.25 -2.90
CA ARG A 16 8.50 -0.11 -3.62
C ARG A 16 8.48 1.15 -2.77
N LEU A 17 8.06 1.04 -1.51
CA LEU A 17 8.01 2.17 -0.58
C LEU A 17 9.41 2.73 -0.29
N ARG A 18 10.44 1.89 -0.15
CA ARG A 18 11.84 2.34 -0.01
C ARG A 18 12.34 3.13 -1.22
N ARG A 19 11.89 2.77 -2.44
CA ARG A 19 12.21 3.56 -3.64
C ARG A 19 11.52 4.92 -3.60
N SER A 20 10.23 4.96 -3.25
CA SER A 20 9.49 6.21 -3.07
C SER A 20 10.09 7.10 -1.97
N GLU A 21 10.59 6.51 -0.89
CA GLU A 21 11.30 7.22 0.18
C GLU A 21 12.57 7.92 -0.36
N GLY A 22 13.41 7.21 -1.11
CA GLY A 22 14.60 7.80 -1.74
C GLY A 22 14.24 8.92 -2.72
N HIS A 23 13.17 8.75 -3.50
CA HIS A 23 12.68 9.77 -4.41
C HIS A 23 12.17 11.00 -3.66
N LEU A 24 11.43 10.82 -2.58
CA LEU A 24 10.93 11.91 -1.74
C LEU A 24 12.08 12.73 -1.13
N ARG A 25 13.18 12.08 -0.70
CA ARG A 25 14.39 12.78 -0.25
C ARG A 25 14.96 13.69 -1.35
N GLY A 26 15.04 13.18 -2.59
CA GLY A 26 15.48 13.99 -3.73
C GLY A 26 14.54 15.18 -4.02
N ILE A 27 13.23 15.03 -3.81
CA ILE A 27 12.28 16.15 -3.95
C ILE A 27 12.53 17.23 -2.89
N VAL A 28 12.83 16.84 -1.65
CA VAL A 28 13.21 17.78 -0.59
C VAL A 28 14.44 18.58 -1.00
N GLU A 29 15.48 17.91 -1.50
CA GLU A 29 16.70 18.58 -2.02
C GLU A 29 16.38 19.53 -3.19
N MET A 30 15.45 19.15 -4.08
CA MET A 30 15.01 20.04 -5.17
C MET A 30 14.34 21.32 -4.66
N ILE A 31 13.52 21.20 -3.61
CA ILE A 31 12.86 22.35 -2.98
C ILE A 31 13.90 23.25 -2.31
N GLU A 32 14.82 22.67 -1.53
CA GLU A 32 15.89 23.40 -0.85
C GLU A 32 16.83 24.10 -1.85
N ALA A 33 17.08 23.49 -3.00
CA ALA A 33 17.87 24.06 -4.09
C ALA A 33 17.11 25.10 -4.95
N GLY A 34 15.84 25.38 -4.65
CA GLY A 34 15.04 26.36 -5.39
C GLY A 34 14.76 25.97 -6.84
N ARG A 35 14.59 24.67 -7.12
CA ARG A 35 14.24 24.17 -8.46
C ARG A 35 12.88 24.71 -8.94
N PRO A 36 12.63 24.74 -10.26
CA PRO A 36 11.35 25.18 -10.80
C PRO A 36 10.17 24.38 -10.21
N CYS A 37 9.09 25.09 -9.85
CA CYS A 37 7.89 24.47 -9.25
C CYS A 37 7.26 23.40 -10.14
N ALA A 38 7.34 23.55 -11.46
CA ALA A 38 6.83 22.57 -12.42
C ALA A 38 7.58 21.24 -12.33
N ASP A 39 8.91 21.28 -12.20
CA ASP A 39 9.74 20.08 -12.02
C ASP A 39 9.41 19.37 -10.71
N ILE A 40 9.29 20.13 -9.62
CA ILE A 40 8.94 19.60 -8.28
C ILE A 40 7.56 18.94 -8.32
N ALA A 41 6.56 19.60 -8.92
CA ALA A 41 5.22 19.05 -9.05
C ALA A 41 5.21 17.74 -9.85
N GLN A 42 5.99 17.66 -10.94
CA GLN A 42 6.12 16.43 -11.73
C GLN A 42 6.74 15.29 -10.92
N GLN A 43 7.77 15.57 -10.11
CA GLN A 43 8.38 14.54 -9.26
C GLN A 43 7.44 14.09 -8.14
N LEU A 44 6.71 15.02 -7.51
CA LEU A 44 5.68 14.69 -6.51
C LEU A 44 4.60 13.77 -7.10
N GLN A 45 4.13 14.06 -8.32
CA GLN A 45 3.15 13.22 -9.02
C GLN A 45 3.67 11.80 -9.26
N ALA A 46 4.97 11.65 -9.56
CA ALA A 46 5.60 10.35 -9.74
C ALA A 46 5.62 9.54 -8.43
N VAL A 47 5.98 10.19 -7.32
CA VAL A 47 5.95 9.56 -5.98
C VAL A 47 4.54 9.18 -5.56
N GLU A 48 3.57 10.07 -5.74
CA GLU A 48 2.15 9.81 -5.46
C GLU A 48 1.66 8.59 -6.23
N SER A 49 1.97 8.52 -7.53
CA SER A 49 1.59 7.39 -8.39
C SER A 49 2.22 6.08 -7.91
N ALA A 50 3.50 6.10 -7.52
CA ALA A 50 4.17 4.92 -6.98
C ALA A 50 3.56 4.44 -5.65
N ILE A 51 3.19 5.37 -4.75
CA ILE A 51 2.52 5.05 -3.49
C ILE A 51 1.12 4.48 -3.75
N ARG A 52 0.37 5.07 -4.69
CA ARG A 52 -0.96 4.58 -5.07
C ARG A 52 -0.90 3.14 -5.60
N GLU A 53 0.09 2.81 -6.43
CA GLU A 53 0.28 1.44 -6.92
C GLU A 53 0.72 0.47 -5.80
N ALA A 54 1.57 0.91 -4.87
CA ALA A 54 1.94 0.09 -3.70
C ALA A 54 0.70 -0.21 -2.83
N LYS A 55 -0.13 0.81 -2.56
CA LYS A 55 -1.40 0.66 -1.84
C LYS A 55 -2.34 -0.31 -2.55
N ARG A 56 -2.49 -0.19 -3.87
CA ARG A 56 -3.33 -1.09 -4.68
C ARG A 56 -2.90 -2.55 -4.55
N VAL A 57 -1.60 -2.82 -4.66
CA VAL A 57 -1.07 -4.18 -4.51
C VAL A 57 -1.27 -4.73 -3.10
N LEU A 58 -1.09 -3.91 -2.05
CA LEU A 58 -1.37 -4.30 -0.67
C LEU A 58 -2.83 -4.74 -0.50
N ILE A 59 -3.76 -3.93 -0.99
CA ILE A 59 -5.19 -4.21 -0.85
C ILE A 59 -5.55 -5.47 -1.63
N GLN A 60 -5.04 -5.62 -2.85
CA GLN A 60 -5.33 -6.79 -3.68
C GLN A 60 -4.83 -8.10 -3.05
N ASP A 61 -3.58 -8.14 -2.58
CA ASP A 61 -3.01 -9.33 -1.92
C ASP A 61 -3.77 -9.71 -0.64
N HIS A 62 -4.21 -8.70 0.13
CA HIS A 62 -5.04 -8.92 1.30
C HIS A 62 -6.43 -9.47 0.94
N VAL A 63 -7.07 -8.92 -0.10
CA VAL A 63 -8.37 -9.40 -0.59
C VAL A 63 -8.29 -10.86 -1.01
N ASP A 64 -7.29 -11.22 -1.81
CA ASP A 64 -7.08 -12.60 -2.28
C ASP A 64 -6.90 -13.55 -1.08
N HIS A 65 -6.07 -13.18 -0.11
CA HIS A 65 -5.84 -13.99 1.09
C HIS A 65 -7.09 -14.13 2.00
N CYS A 66 -7.82 -13.04 2.22
CA CYS A 66 -8.99 -13.03 3.09
C CYS A 66 -10.17 -13.80 2.48
N LEU A 67 -10.33 -13.74 1.15
CA LEU A 67 -11.34 -14.52 0.44
C LEU A 67 -11.03 -16.02 0.48
N ASP A 68 -9.80 -16.41 0.17
CA ASP A 68 -9.37 -17.82 0.22
C ASP A 68 -9.58 -18.42 1.61
N ALA A 69 -9.25 -17.67 2.66
CA ALA A 69 -9.38 -18.13 4.02
C ALA A 69 -10.82 -18.06 4.57
N ALA A 70 -11.72 -17.32 3.92
CA ALA A 70 -13.15 -17.35 4.22
C ALA A 70 -13.85 -18.58 3.60
N LEU A 71 -13.30 -19.14 2.52
CA LEU A 71 -13.79 -20.37 1.87
C LEU A 71 -13.41 -21.59 2.72
N GLY A 72 -14.23 -21.90 3.73
CA GLY A 72 -14.02 -23.02 4.65
C GLY A 72 -14.14 -22.64 6.13
N ALA A 73 -14.24 -21.34 6.43
CA ALA A 73 -14.44 -20.82 7.77
C ALA A 73 -15.90 -21.01 8.25
N SER A 74 -16.07 -21.21 9.55
CA SER A 74 -17.40 -21.30 10.17
C SER A 74 -18.05 -19.92 10.31
N GLY A 75 -19.39 -19.84 10.41
CA GLY A 75 -20.15 -18.59 10.23
C GLY A 75 -19.76 -17.37 11.10
N ARG A 76 -19.09 -17.56 12.25
CA ARG A 76 -18.53 -16.43 13.04
C ARG A 76 -17.22 -15.93 12.45
N GLU A 77 -16.30 -16.84 12.16
CA GLU A 77 -14.99 -16.54 11.54
C GLU A 77 -15.17 -15.96 10.14
N GLN A 78 -16.15 -16.45 9.37
CA GLN A 78 -16.50 -15.89 8.06
C GLN A 78 -16.95 -14.42 8.17
N ARG A 79 -17.75 -14.06 9.19
CA ARG A 79 -18.19 -12.68 9.42
C ARG A 79 -17.02 -11.76 9.77
N GLU A 80 -16.12 -12.23 10.63
CA GLU A 80 -14.92 -11.47 11.02
C GLU A 80 -14.04 -11.15 9.80
N ARG A 81 -13.78 -12.15 8.94
CA ARG A 81 -13.03 -11.98 7.68
C ARG A 81 -13.73 -11.03 6.70
N LEU A 82 -15.06 -11.12 6.57
CA LEU A 82 -15.84 -10.20 5.74
C LEU A 82 -15.80 -8.75 6.25
N ASP A 83 -15.80 -8.56 7.57
CA ASP A 83 -15.71 -7.23 8.15
C ASP A 83 -14.30 -6.63 8.02
N GLU A 84 -13.25 -7.45 8.08
CA GLU A 84 -11.88 -7.05 7.73
C GLU A 84 -11.76 -6.63 6.27
N PHE A 85 -12.31 -7.43 5.35
CA PHE A 85 -12.40 -7.09 3.93
C PHE A 85 -13.12 -5.75 3.69
N LYS A 86 -14.27 -5.52 4.35
CA LYS A 86 -14.98 -4.22 4.25
C LYS A 86 -14.16 -3.05 4.77
N ARG A 87 -13.25 -3.25 5.73
CA ARG A 87 -12.39 -2.18 6.24
C ARG A 87 -11.34 -1.79 5.23
N ILE A 88 -10.65 -2.77 4.64
CA ILE A 88 -9.53 -2.49 3.74
C ILE A 88 -9.98 -1.94 2.39
N THR A 89 -11.14 -2.38 1.89
CA THR A 89 -11.72 -1.91 0.63
C THR A 89 -12.12 -0.44 0.65
N LYS A 90 -12.29 0.17 1.84
CA LYS A 90 -12.47 1.64 1.96
C LYS A 90 -11.27 2.44 1.46
N TYR A 91 -10.11 1.80 1.35
CA TYR A 91 -8.87 2.43 0.93
C TYR A 91 -8.52 2.13 -0.54
N LEU A 92 -9.39 1.46 -1.31
CA LEU A 92 -9.24 1.33 -2.76
C LEU A 92 -9.16 2.73 -3.41
#